data_AF-A0A1R1XCS6-F1
#
_entry.id   AF-A0A1R1XCS6-F1
#
_cell.length_a   1.000
_cell.length_b   1.000
_cell.length_c   1.000
_cell.angle_alpha   90.00
_cell.angle_beta   90.00
_cell.angle_gamma   90.00
#
_symmetry.space_group_name_H-M   'P 1'
#
loop_
_entity.id
_entity.type
_entity.pdbx_description
1 polymer ?
#
loop_
_entity_poly.entity_id
_entity_poly.type
_entity_poly.pdbx_seq_one_letter_code
_entity_poly.pdbx_strand_id
1 'polypeptide(L)'
;MSHDILIQNNHQNAPQKSLTELESDHALSFKDRYLPLVKSFLLLSLKRLSTFILFSLCFIVTFLSLYSSIGFNSYDYTKATFDWKYDPRAAGLKPFDSNLTEYNILLDAHSHTTSSDGRLSPKQLIDISVSNGYNAIIVSDHNTINGGILAHKYAKV
;
A
#
# COMPACT_ATOMS: atom_id res chain seq x y z
N MET A 1 65.66 -26.21 -28.26
CA MET A 1 65.33 -25.72 -26.90
C MET A 1 63.81 -25.47 -26.91
N SER A 2 62.97 -26.50 -26.96
CA SER A 2 62.52 -27.41 -25.89
C SER A 2 61.75 -26.70 -24.78
N HIS A 3 60.45 -26.47 -24.97
CA HIS A 3 59.47 -26.33 -23.89
C HIS A 3 58.07 -26.64 -24.43
N ASP A 4 57.72 -27.91 -24.56
CA ASP A 4 56.33 -28.36 -24.83
C ASP A 4 56.13 -29.81 -24.36
N ILE A 5 56.39 -30.07 -23.08
CA ILE A 5 55.98 -31.33 -22.43
C ILE A 5 55.73 -31.02 -20.95
N LEU A 6 54.47 -30.94 -20.50
CA LEU A 6 54.01 -31.29 -19.13
C LEU A 6 52.56 -30.89 -18.79
N ILE A 7 51.55 -31.13 -19.64
CA ILE A 7 50.14 -31.18 -19.15
C ILE A 7 49.36 -32.29 -19.86
N GLN A 8 49.76 -33.54 -19.67
CA GLN A 8 48.87 -34.70 -19.80
C GLN A 8 49.42 -35.78 -18.90
N ASN A 9 48.76 -36.06 -17.76
CA ASN A 9 48.74 -37.35 -17.05
C ASN A 9 48.17 -37.22 -15.62
N ASN A 10 46.96 -36.68 -15.45
CA ASN A 10 46.28 -36.76 -14.14
C ASN A 10 44.82 -37.20 -14.18
N HIS A 11 44.34 -37.71 -15.32
CA HIS A 11 42.96 -38.21 -15.45
C HIS A 11 42.81 -39.75 -15.39
N GLN A 12 43.89 -40.50 -15.19
CA GLN A 12 43.84 -41.98 -15.26
C GLN A 12 43.62 -42.71 -13.94
N ASN A 13 43.44 -42.00 -12.81
CA ASN A 13 43.27 -42.63 -11.48
C ASN A 13 41.87 -42.44 -10.87
N ALA A 14 40.83 -42.31 -11.70
CA ALA A 14 39.47 -42.49 -11.20
C ALA A 14 39.16 -44.00 -11.15
N PRO A 15 38.76 -44.58 -10.00
CA PRO A 15 38.41 -45.99 -9.93
C PRO A 15 37.28 -46.31 -10.91
N GLN A 16 37.57 -47.18 -11.88
CA GLN A 16 36.65 -47.58 -12.93
C GLN A 16 35.65 -48.59 -12.34
N LYS A 17 34.44 -48.12 -12.07
CA LYS A 17 33.34 -48.92 -11.50
C LYS A 17 33.10 -50.17 -12.37
N SER A 18 32.94 -51.33 -11.74
CA SER A 18 32.70 -52.58 -12.46
C SER A 18 31.35 -52.53 -13.19
N LEU A 19 31.21 -53.24 -14.32
CA LEU A 19 29.94 -53.30 -15.08
C LEU A 19 28.77 -53.76 -14.20
N THR A 20 29.05 -54.64 -13.23
CA THR A 20 28.11 -55.11 -12.21
C THR A 20 27.69 -54.02 -11.20
N GLU A 21 28.57 -53.08 -10.86
CA GLU A 21 28.22 -51.92 -10.03
C GLU A 21 27.48 -50.83 -10.81
N LEU A 22 27.75 -50.71 -12.11
CA LEU A 22 26.99 -49.83 -13.01
C LEU A 22 25.57 -50.36 -13.22
N GLU A 23 25.41 -51.67 -13.43
CA GLU A 23 24.09 -52.31 -13.51
C GLU A 23 23.31 -52.25 -12.19
N SER A 24 23.98 -52.38 -11.04
CA SER A 24 23.30 -52.26 -9.74
C SER A 24 22.87 -50.83 -9.40
N ASP A 25 23.67 -49.82 -9.77
CA ASP A 25 23.30 -48.39 -9.68
C ASP A 25 22.11 -48.02 -10.59
N HIS A 26 22.00 -48.71 -11.73
CA HIS A 26 20.89 -48.59 -12.68
C HIS A 26 19.65 -49.43 -12.29
N ALA A 27 19.79 -50.40 -11.40
CA ALA A 27 18.70 -51.26 -10.92
C ALA A 27 17.84 -50.61 -9.82
N LEU A 28 18.29 -49.50 -9.23
CA LEU A 28 17.46 -48.68 -8.36
C LEU A 28 16.33 -48.07 -9.20
N SER A 29 15.12 -48.57 -8.97
CA SER A 29 13.91 -48.16 -9.69
C SER A 29 13.79 -46.64 -9.68
N PHE A 30 13.36 -46.06 -10.80
CA PHE A 30 12.98 -44.64 -10.88
C PHE A 30 12.12 -44.21 -9.68
N LYS A 31 11.26 -45.12 -9.18
CA LYS A 31 10.47 -44.89 -7.96
C LYS A 31 11.34 -44.65 -6.73
N ASP A 32 12.38 -45.44 -6.49
CA ASP A 32 13.21 -45.34 -5.29
C ASP A 32 14.04 -44.06 -5.26
N ARG A 33 14.42 -43.56 -6.45
CA ARG A 33 15.20 -42.31 -6.58
C ARG A 33 14.34 -41.05 -6.54
N TYR A 34 13.20 -41.01 -7.24
CA TYR A 34 12.43 -39.78 -7.43
C TYR A 34 11.26 -39.62 -6.45
N LEU A 35 10.66 -40.72 -5.98
CA LEU A 35 9.54 -40.66 -5.03
C LEU A 35 9.87 -39.95 -3.70
N PRO A 36 11.05 -40.14 -3.05
CA PRO A 36 11.39 -39.39 -1.83
C PRO A 36 11.61 -37.89 -2.09
N LEU A 37 12.15 -37.52 -3.25
CA LEU A 37 12.33 -36.14 -3.70
C LEU A 37 10.97 -35.45 -3.91
N VAL A 38 10.06 -36.10 -4.64
CA VAL A 38 8.69 -35.59 -4.88
C VAL A 38 7.90 -35.51 -3.57
N LYS A 39 7.98 -36.53 -2.70
CA LYS A 39 7.35 -36.50 -1.37
C LYS A 39 7.86 -35.34 -0.53
N SER A 40 9.18 -35.12 -0.50
CA SER A 40 9.79 -34.01 0.26
C SER A 40 9.36 -32.65 -0.29
N PHE A 41 9.34 -32.49 -1.61
CA PHE A 41 8.87 -31.27 -2.27
C PHE A 41 7.39 -30.99 -1.97
N LEU A 42 6.53 -32.00 -2.06
CA LEU A 42 5.10 -31.88 -1.74
C LEU A 42 4.89 -31.54 -0.26
N LEU A 43 5.59 -32.22 0.65
CA LEU A 43 5.49 -31.94 2.09
C LEU A 43 5.95 -30.51 2.43
N LEU A 44 7.04 -30.03 1.83
CA LEU A 44 7.51 -28.65 2.00
C LEU A 44 6.50 -27.65 1.44
N SER A 45 5.93 -27.93 0.27
CA SER A 45 4.91 -27.08 -0.36
C SER A 45 3.63 -27.01 0.48
N LEU A 46 3.18 -28.15 1.03
CA LEU A 46 2.03 -28.22 1.94
C LEU A 46 2.30 -27.47 3.26
N LYS A 47 3.51 -27.57 3.82
CA LYS A 47 3.90 -26.80 5.01
C LYS A 47 3.90 -25.28 4.75
N ARG A 48 4.39 -24.85 3.57
CA ARG A 48 4.35 -23.44 3.15
C ARG A 48 2.91 -22.94 2.95
N LEU A 49 2.06 -23.75 2.32
CA LEU A 49 0.65 -23.40 2.16
C LEU A 49 -0.06 -23.33 3.52
N SER A 50 0.17 -24.29 4.41
CA SER A 50 -0.39 -24.30 5.75
C SER A 50 0.04 -23.06 6.56
N THR A 51 1.33 -22.71 6.53
CA THR A 51 1.81 -21.49 7.19
C THR A 51 1.20 -20.23 6.59
N PHE A 52 1.08 -20.13 5.26
CA PHE A 52 0.40 -19.00 4.61
C PHE A 52 -1.07 -18.86 5.03
N ILE A 53 -1.80 -19.98 5.10
CA ILE A 53 -3.20 -20.00 5.56
C ILE A 53 -3.28 -19.53 7.02
N LEU A 54 -2.41 -20.04 7.90
CA LEU A 54 -2.39 -19.64 9.31
C LEU A 54 -2.12 -18.14 9.48
N PHE A 55 -1.14 -17.58 8.78
CA PHE A 55 -0.89 -16.13 8.80
C PHE A 55 -2.08 -15.35 8.27
N SER A 56 -2.69 -15.79 7.17
CA SER A 56 -3.86 -15.13 6.58
C SER A 56 -5.05 -15.13 7.54
N LEU A 57 -5.33 -16.25 8.20
CA LEU A 57 -6.38 -16.34 9.22
C LEU A 57 -6.09 -15.45 10.41
N CYS A 58 -4.84 -15.39 10.88
CA CYS A 58 -4.43 -14.48 11.93
C CYS A 58 -4.67 -13.01 11.53
N PHE A 59 -4.24 -12.61 10.32
CA PHE A 59 -4.49 -11.27 9.79
C PHE A 59 -5.98 -10.94 9.71
N ILE A 60 -6.80 -11.85 9.20
CA ILE A 60 -8.25 -11.66 9.08
C ILE A 60 -8.87 -11.46 10.46
N VAL A 61 -8.53 -12.31 11.44
CA VAL A 61 -9.04 -12.21 12.80
C VAL A 61 -8.62 -10.87 13.42
N THR A 62 -7.35 -10.48 13.30
CA THR A 62 -6.87 -9.19 13.79
C THR A 62 -7.61 -8.02 13.14
N PHE A 63 -7.83 -8.04 11.82
CA PHE A 63 -8.56 -6.99 11.11
C PHE A 63 -10.03 -6.91 11.52
N LEU A 64 -10.71 -8.06 11.67
CA LEU A 64 -12.10 -8.10 12.13
C LEU A 64 -12.22 -7.60 13.57
N SER A 65 -11.30 -8.00 14.45
CA SER A 65 -11.24 -7.49 15.83
C SER A 65 -11.02 -5.98 15.85
N LEU A 66 -10.09 -5.46 15.05
CA LEU A 66 -9.86 -4.02 14.91
C LEU A 66 -11.09 -3.31 14.35
N TYR A 67 -11.71 -3.82 13.29
CA TYR A 67 -12.92 -3.25 12.70
C TYR A 67 -14.09 -3.19 13.70
N SER A 68 -14.24 -4.23 14.53
CA SER A 68 -15.26 -4.26 15.57
C SER A 68 -14.95 -3.38 16.77
N SER A 69 -13.67 -3.15 17.07
CA SER A 69 -13.23 -2.33 18.21
C SER A 69 -13.15 -0.85 17.85
N ILE A 70 -12.75 -0.54 16.62
CA ILE A 70 -12.74 0.81 16.05
C ILE A 70 -14.16 1.03 15.54
N GLY A 71 -15.05 1.46 16.43
CA GLY A 71 -16.38 1.91 16.02
C GLY A 71 -16.22 3.02 14.98
N PHE A 72 -16.42 2.68 13.70
CA PHE A 72 -16.56 3.65 12.63
C PHE A 72 -17.88 4.37 12.83
N ASN A 73 -17.93 5.25 13.83
CA ASN A 73 -19.09 6.08 14.05
C ASN A 73 -19.24 6.98 12.82
N SER A 74 -20.35 6.81 12.11
CA SER A 74 -20.81 7.79 11.14
C SER A 74 -21.20 9.03 11.94
N TYR A 75 -20.27 9.96 12.08
CA TYR A 75 -20.55 11.24 12.71
C TYR A 75 -21.58 12.00 11.87
N ASP A 76 -22.65 12.42 12.51
CA ASP A 76 -23.66 13.28 11.90
C ASP A 76 -23.18 14.73 11.95
N TYR A 77 -22.81 15.27 10.79
CA TYR A 77 -22.35 16.65 10.64
C TYR A 77 -23.47 17.62 10.30
N THR A 78 -24.74 17.20 10.19
CA THR A 78 -25.84 18.07 9.76
C THR A 78 -26.06 19.28 10.68
N LYS A 79 -25.65 19.15 11.95
CA LYS A 79 -25.74 20.20 12.98
C LYS A 79 -24.40 20.83 13.36
N ALA A 80 -23.32 20.51 12.63
CA ALA A 80 -22.01 21.09 12.91
C ALA A 80 -22.03 22.61 12.66
N THR A 81 -21.55 23.37 13.64
CA THR A 81 -21.30 24.82 13.56
C THR A 81 -19.82 25.11 13.77
N PHE A 82 -19.35 26.26 13.25
CA PHE A 82 -17.93 26.60 13.20
C PHE A 82 -17.71 28.00 13.79
N ASP A 83 -18.08 28.19 15.05
CA ASP A 83 -18.12 29.52 15.71
C ASP A 83 -16.74 30.04 16.18
N TRP A 84 -15.66 29.47 15.66
CA TRP A 84 -14.28 29.88 15.96
C TRP A 84 -13.66 30.66 14.82
N LYS A 85 -12.54 31.34 15.12
CA LYS A 85 -11.71 32.01 14.13
C LYS A 85 -10.25 31.64 14.36
N TYR A 86 -9.63 31.11 13.33
CA TYR A 86 -8.24 30.69 13.33
C TYR A 86 -7.50 31.41 12.20
N ASP A 87 -6.31 31.95 12.49
CA ASP A 87 -5.42 32.50 11.48
C ASP A 87 -4.21 31.57 11.32
N PRO A 88 -4.11 30.81 10.22
CA PRO A 88 -3.02 29.86 10.03
C PRO A 88 -1.66 30.55 9.93
N ARG A 89 -1.62 31.83 9.53
CA ARG A 89 -0.37 32.61 9.44
C ARG A 89 0.20 32.88 10.83
N ALA A 90 -0.66 33.11 11.82
CA ALA A 90 -0.24 33.31 13.22
C ALA A 90 0.37 32.03 13.81
N ALA A 91 -0.01 30.86 13.30
CA ALA A 91 0.54 29.56 13.70
C ALA A 91 1.78 29.13 12.89
N GLY A 92 2.31 30.01 12.03
CA GLY A 92 3.54 29.77 11.29
C GLY A 92 3.37 29.14 9.90
N LEU A 93 2.16 29.17 9.32
CA LEU A 93 1.98 28.85 7.90
C LEU A 93 2.81 29.81 7.04
N LYS A 94 3.72 29.27 6.22
CA LYS A 94 4.58 30.02 5.30
C LYS A 94 4.38 29.52 3.87
N PRO A 95 4.51 30.38 2.86
CA PRO A 95 4.58 29.95 1.47
C PRO A 95 5.68 28.91 1.25
N PHE A 96 5.44 27.99 0.32
CA PHE A 96 6.45 27.03 -0.10
C PHE A 96 7.65 27.71 -0.77
N ASP A 97 7.37 28.68 -1.64
CA ASP A 97 8.40 29.56 -2.21
C ASP A 97 8.73 30.66 -1.20
N SER A 98 9.92 30.60 -0.62
CA SER A 98 10.40 31.59 0.35
C SER A 98 10.58 32.99 -0.25
N ASN A 99 10.63 33.12 -1.57
CA ASN A 99 10.71 34.41 -2.26
C ASN A 99 9.33 35.05 -2.46
N LEU A 100 8.25 34.31 -2.24
CA LEU A 100 6.89 34.85 -2.30
C LEU A 100 6.57 35.60 -1.00
N THR A 101 7.03 36.85 -0.94
CA THR A 101 6.90 37.70 0.25
C THR A 101 5.51 38.35 0.38
N GLU A 102 4.79 38.48 -0.74
CA GLU A 102 3.44 39.05 -0.78
C GLU A 102 2.47 38.07 -1.41
N TYR A 103 1.40 37.77 -0.68
CA TYR A 103 0.26 37.00 -1.16
C TYR A 103 -0.98 37.43 -0.39
N ASN A 104 -2.10 37.51 -1.10
CA ASN A 104 -3.41 37.84 -0.52
C ASN A 104 -4.40 36.67 -0.61
N ILE A 105 -3.99 35.52 -1.14
CA ILE A 105 -4.82 34.33 -1.29
C ILE A 105 -4.34 33.25 -0.32
N LEU A 106 -5.23 32.80 0.55
CA LEU A 106 -5.12 31.62 1.38
C LEU A 106 -6.16 30.61 0.88
N LEU A 107 -5.68 29.61 0.14
CA LEU A 107 -6.51 28.70 -0.64
C LEU A 107 -6.59 27.30 -0.02
N ASP A 108 -7.80 26.81 0.16
CA ASP A 108 -8.07 25.37 0.24
C ASP A 108 -8.32 24.84 -1.18
N ALA A 109 -7.38 24.05 -1.71
CA ALA A 109 -7.37 23.66 -3.12
C ALA A 109 -8.14 22.36 -3.43
N HIS A 110 -8.61 21.63 -2.42
CA HIS A 110 -9.23 20.33 -2.63
C HIS A 110 -10.23 20.00 -1.53
N SER A 111 -11.51 20.17 -1.84
CA SER A 111 -12.58 19.90 -0.89
C SER A 111 -13.80 19.28 -1.57
N HIS A 112 -14.50 18.42 -0.84
CA HIS A 112 -15.69 17.72 -1.30
C HIS A 112 -16.88 18.10 -0.42
N THR A 113 -18.06 18.15 -1.02
CA THR A 113 -19.33 18.39 -0.33
C THR A 113 -20.19 17.13 -0.32
N THR A 114 -21.32 17.19 0.36
CA THR A 114 -22.38 16.16 0.26
C THR A 114 -22.96 15.99 -1.15
N SER A 115 -22.52 16.76 -2.14
CA SER A 115 -22.87 16.54 -3.56
C SER A 115 -22.07 15.39 -4.19
N SER A 116 -21.02 14.90 -3.52
CA SER A 116 -20.28 13.69 -3.89
C SER A 116 -20.06 12.79 -2.67
N ASP A 117 -18.83 12.65 -2.16
CA ASP A 117 -18.47 11.82 -1.01
C ASP A 117 -18.03 12.64 0.23
N GLY A 118 -18.10 13.97 0.14
CA GLY A 118 -17.86 14.87 1.25
C GLY A 118 -18.93 14.76 2.34
N ARG A 119 -18.55 15.12 3.58
CA ARG A 119 -19.44 15.02 4.75
C ARG A 119 -20.13 16.33 5.13
N LEU A 120 -19.66 17.45 4.60
CA LEU A 120 -20.19 18.78 4.88
C LEU A 120 -21.06 19.27 3.73
N SER A 121 -22.17 19.93 4.03
CA SER A 121 -22.94 20.64 3.01
C SER A 121 -22.09 21.76 2.38
N PRO A 122 -22.42 22.24 1.16
CA PRO A 122 -21.68 23.35 0.54
C PRO A 122 -21.60 24.61 1.42
N LYS A 123 -22.64 24.90 2.22
CA LYS A 123 -22.63 26.01 3.18
C LYS A 123 -21.65 25.77 4.32
N GLN A 124 -21.72 24.59 4.93
CA GLN A 124 -20.84 24.22 6.05
C GLN A 124 -19.37 24.18 5.64
N LEU A 125 -19.10 23.76 4.40
CA LEU A 125 -17.75 23.79 3.84
C LEU A 125 -17.21 25.23 3.78
N ILE A 126 -18.02 26.19 3.32
CA ILE A 126 -17.62 27.61 3.34
C ILE A 126 -17.40 28.10 4.78
N ASP A 127 -18.34 27.81 5.67
CA ASP A 127 -18.30 28.25 7.05
C ASP A 127 -17.01 27.77 7.74
N ILE A 128 -16.66 26.47 7.63
CA ILE A 128 -15.43 25.93 8.22
C ILE A 128 -14.17 26.51 7.57
N SER A 129 -14.16 26.75 6.25
CA SER A 129 -12.99 27.32 5.57
C SER A 129 -12.72 28.75 6.03
N VAL A 130 -13.76 29.57 6.18
CA VAL A 130 -13.64 30.93 6.74
C VAL A 130 -13.17 30.88 8.20
N SER A 131 -13.74 29.98 9.01
CA SER A 131 -13.34 29.80 10.41
C SER A 131 -11.88 29.35 10.55
N ASN A 132 -11.33 28.65 9.55
CA ASN A 132 -9.93 28.27 9.45
C ASN A 132 -9.03 29.33 8.80
N GLY A 133 -9.56 30.51 8.47
CA GLY A 133 -8.79 31.65 7.96
C GLY A 133 -8.49 31.61 6.46
N TYR A 134 -9.07 30.67 5.70
CA TYR A 134 -9.00 30.69 4.24
C TYR A 134 -9.89 31.78 3.67
N ASN A 135 -9.47 32.36 2.54
CA ASN A 135 -10.24 33.36 1.80
C ASN A 135 -10.51 32.96 0.35
N ALA A 136 -10.06 31.78 -0.05
CA ALA A 136 -10.42 31.12 -1.30
C ALA A 136 -10.57 29.62 -1.06
N ILE A 137 -11.51 28.98 -1.77
CA ILE A 137 -11.70 27.53 -1.73
C ILE A 137 -11.97 26.99 -3.14
N ILE A 138 -11.58 25.75 -3.40
CA ILE A 138 -11.98 24.97 -4.57
C ILE A 138 -12.86 23.82 -4.11
N VAL A 139 -14.10 23.80 -4.60
CA VAL A 139 -15.02 22.67 -4.44
C VAL A 139 -14.84 21.73 -5.62
N SER A 140 -14.31 20.54 -5.36
CA SER A 140 -13.85 19.56 -6.34
C SER A 140 -14.60 18.22 -6.26
N ASP A 141 -15.94 18.29 -6.12
CA ASP A 141 -16.81 17.11 -6.04
C ASP A 141 -16.60 16.12 -7.20
N HIS A 142 -16.68 14.82 -6.90
CA HIS A 142 -16.50 13.78 -7.91
C HIS A 142 -17.56 13.82 -9.01
N ASN A 143 -17.11 14.01 -10.26
CA ASN A 143 -17.92 13.92 -11.48
C ASN A 143 -19.15 14.85 -11.50
N THR A 144 -19.16 15.92 -10.70
CA THR A 144 -20.26 16.88 -10.62
C THR A 144 -19.75 18.26 -10.25
N ILE A 145 -20.50 19.30 -10.64
CA ILE A 145 -20.23 20.69 -10.27
C ILE A 145 -21.29 21.26 -9.32
N ASN A 146 -22.26 20.44 -8.91
CA ASN A 146 -23.42 20.90 -8.13
C ASN A 146 -23.04 21.55 -6.80
N GLY A 147 -22.10 20.95 -6.07
CA GLY A 147 -21.63 21.52 -4.79
C GLY A 147 -20.90 22.83 -4.99
N GLY A 148 -20.11 22.97 -6.05
CA GLY A 148 -19.46 24.23 -6.42
C GLY A 148 -20.47 25.33 -6.77
N ILE A 149 -21.53 25.01 -7.51
CA ILE A 149 -22.62 25.98 -7.83
C ILE A 149 -23.33 26.44 -6.55
N LEU A 150 -23.62 25.53 -5.61
CA LEU A 150 -24.26 25.87 -4.34
C LEU A 150 -23.33 26.69 -3.44
N ALA A 151 -22.07 26.29 -3.32
CA ALA A 151 -21.05 27.04 -2.59
C ALA A 151 -20.92 28.47 -3.13
N HIS A 152 -20.85 28.65 -4.44
CA HIS A 152 -20.79 29.98 -5.07
C HIS A 152 -21.98 30.88 -4.70
N LYS A 153 -23.19 30.30 -4.55
CA LYS A 153 -24.36 31.07 -4.09
C LYS A 153 -24.19 31.54 -2.65
N TYR A 154 -23.67 30.68 -1.77
CA TYR A 154 -23.44 31.03 -0.37
C TYR A 154 -22.29 32.01 -0.16
N ALA A 155 -21.25 31.97 -0.99
CA ALA A 155 -20.09 32.87 -0.90
C ALA A 155 -20.38 34.32 -1.33
N LYS A 156 -21.53 34.57 -2.00
CA LYS A 156 -21.94 35.89 -2.50
C LYS A 156 -22.84 36.67 -1.55
N VAL A 157 -23.25 36.07 -0.43
CA VAL A 157 -24.10 36.69 0.60
C VAL A 157 -23.20 37.35 1.62
#